data_AF-A0A7J2UUQ3-F1
#
_entry.id   AF-A0A7J2UUQ3-F1
#
_cell.length_a   1.000
_cell.length_b   1.000
_cell.length_c   1.000
_cell.angle_alpha   90.00
_cell.angle_beta   90.00
_cell.angle_gamma   90.00
#
_symmetry.space_group_name_H-M   'P 1'
#
loop_
_entity.id
_entity.type
_entity.pdbx_description
1 polymer ?
#
loop_
_entity_poly.entity_id
_entity_poly.type
_entity_poly.pdbx_seq_one_letter_code
_entity_poly.pdbx_strand_id
1 'polypeptide(L)'
;MVPKSSIDKILSEYEKDITLATICSHSSLQIFHGARREGFKTMGICLEKPPKHYNAFPLAKPDEFLCLDSYLDLLDMSDDLISKNVAVIPHG
;
A
#
# COMPACT_ATOMS: atom_id res chain seq x y z
N MET A 1 -3.23 19.49 -9.74
CA MET A 1 -2.52 19.57 -8.45
C MET A 1 -3.51 19.19 -7.37
N VAL A 2 -3.19 18.20 -6.52
CA VAL A 2 -4.07 17.81 -5.41
C VAL A 2 -3.88 18.83 -4.27
N PRO A 3 -4.95 19.52 -3.80
CA PRO A 3 -4.83 20.47 -2.70
C PRO A 3 -4.45 19.78 -1.39
N LYS A 4 -3.55 20.40 -0.61
CA LYS A 4 -3.18 19.88 0.71
C LYS A 4 -4.40 19.73 1.63
N SER A 5 -5.33 20.68 1.59
CA SER A 5 -6.57 20.63 2.37
C SER A 5 -7.42 19.39 2.10
N SER A 6 -7.40 18.87 0.87
CA SER A 6 -8.09 17.62 0.53
C SER A 6 -7.42 16.42 1.21
N ILE A 7 -6.09 16.38 1.24
CA ILE A 7 -5.32 15.33 1.92
C ILE A 7 -5.52 15.42 3.43
N ASP A 8 -5.43 16.62 4.01
CA ASP A 8 -5.61 16.86 5.44
C ASP A 8 -7.00 16.42 5.92
N LYS A 9 -8.05 16.65 5.10
CA LYS A 9 -9.40 16.17 5.38
C LYS A 9 -9.47 14.64 5.45
N ILE A 10 -8.91 13.95 4.45
CA ILE A 10 -8.86 12.48 4.42
C ILE A 10 -8.12 11.95 5.66
N LEU A 11 -6.95 12.51 5.97
CA LEU A 11 -6.15 12.08 7.12
C LEU A 11 -6.84 12.33 8.47
N SER A 12 -7.73 13.33 8.55
CA SER A 12 -8.51 13.59 9.78
C SER A 12 -9.56 12.51 10.07
N GLU A 13 -9.94 11.74 9.06
CA GLU A 13 -10.91 10.65 9.15
C GLU A 13 -10.23 9.29 9.44
N TYR A 14 -8.90 9.20 9.35
CA TYR A 14 -8.15 7.96 9.60
C TYR A 14 -8.05 7.65 11.10
N GLU A 15 -8.20 6.37 11.45
CA GLU A 15 -7.96 5.87 12.81
C GLU A 15 -6.47 5.51 13.02
N LYS A 16 -6.13 5.01 14.22
CA LYS A 16 -4.74 4.63 14.58
C LYS A 16 -4.17 3.47 13.75
N ASP A 17 -5.02 2.69 13.09
CA ASP A 17 -4.63 1.50 12.34
C ASP A 17 -4.35 1.84 10.87
N ILE A 18 -3.24 2.51 10.60
CA ILE A 18 -2.80 2.85 9.24
C ILE A 18 -2.18 1.63 8.56
N THR A 19 -2.56 1.41 7.30
CA THR A 19 -1.95 0.39 6.43
C THR A 19 -1.02 1.06 5.42
N LEU A 20 0.23 0.62 5.34
CA LEU A 20 1.18 1.11 4.34
C LEU A 20 1.13 0.24 3.09
N ALA A 21 0.78 0.84 1.95
CA ALA A 21 0.70 0.15 0.68
C ALA A 21 1.78 0.61 -0.30
N THR A 22 2.25 -0.28 -1.15
CA THR A 22 3.08 0.11 -2.30
C THR A 22 3.01 -0.90 -3.43
N ILE A 23 3.45 -0.50 -4.62
CA ILE A 23 3.51 -1.39 -5.79
C ILE A 23 4.60 -2.45 -5.55
N CYS A 24 4.31 -3.69 -5.90
CA CYS A 24 5.24 -4.80 -5.75
C CYS A 24 6.36 -4.79 -6.82
N SER A 25 7.20 -3.76 -6.81
CA SER A 25 8.38 -3.63 -7.69
C SER A 25 9.52 -2.86 -7.00
N HIS A 26 10.64 -2.69 -7.70
CA HIS A 26 11.81 -1.88 -7.29
C HIS A 26 12.23 -2.04 -5.81
N SER A 27 11.83 -1.09 -4.95
CA SER A 27 12.27 -0.97 -3.55
C SER A 27 11.25 -1.51 -2.53
N SER A 28 10.20 -2.16 -3.01
CA SER A 28 9.06 -2.59 -2.19
C SER A 28 9.44 -3.55 -1.05
N LEU A 29 10.42 -4.46 -1.23
CA LEU A 29 10.89 -5.34 -0.17
C LEU A 29 11.44 -4.54 1.04
N GLN A 30 12.25 -3.51 0.79
CA GLN A 30 12.79 -2.66 1.83
C GLN A 30 11.69 -1.82 2.50
N ILE A 31 10.74 -1.32 1.71
CA ILE A 31 9.59 -0.56 2.22
C ILE A 31 8.75 -1.43 3.15
N PHE A 32 8.35 -2.64 2.73
CA PHE A 32 7.56 -3.54 3.55
C PHE A 32 8.32 -4.00 4.80
N HIS A 33 9.61 -4.29 4.67
CA HIS A 33 10.43 -4.66 5.83
C HIS A 33 10.51 -3.52 6.85
N GLY A 34 10.70 -2.27 6.40
CA GLY A 34 10.69 -1.09 7.27
C GLY A 34 9.34 -0.88 7.95
N ALA A 35 8.26 -0.88 7.17
CA ALA A 35 6.89 -0.73 7.67
C ALA A 35 6.55 -1.76 8.76
N ARG A 36 6.88 -3.04 8.52
CA ARG A 36 6.65 -4.11 9.50
C ARG A 36 7.48 -3.96 10.77
N ARG A 37 8.73 -3.49 10.66
CA ARG A 37 9.58 -3.22 11.84
C ARG A 37 9.02 -2.11 12.72
N GLU A 38 8.34 -1.14 12.13
CA GLU A 38 7.65 -0.06 12.84
C GLU A 38 6.22 -0.44 13.30
N GLY A 39 5.78 -1.68 13.02
CA GLY A 39 4.49 -2.20 13.49
C GLY A 39 3.28 -1.85 12.61
N PHE A 40 3.50 -1.33 11.40
CA PHE A 40 2.41 -1.07 10.45
C PHE A 40 1.91 -2.34 9.77
N LYS A 41 0.60 -2.39 9.48
CA LYS A 41 0.03 -3.32 8.50
C LYS A 41 0.53 -2.94 7.10
N THR A 42 0.72 -3.93 6.24
CA THR A 42 1.31 -3.76 4.91
C THR A 42 0.48 -4.38 3.80
N MET A 43 0.32 -3.65 2.69
CA MET A 43 -0.43 -4.11 1.51
C MET A 43 0.41 -4.02 0.24
N GLY A 44 0.54 -5.12 -0.49
CA GLY A 44 1.22 -5.17 -1.78
C GLY A 44 0.26 -4.99 -2.94
N ILE A 45 0.49 -3.98 -3.79
CA ILE A 45 -0.28 -3.77 -5.02
C ILE A 45 0.45 -4.45 -6.17
N CYS A 46 -0.20 -5.35 -6.88
CA CYS A 46 0.41 -6.12 -7.97
C CYS A 46 -0.59 -6.40 -9.09
N LEU A 47 -0.11 -6.87 -10.24
CA LEU A 47 -0.97 -7.28 -11.35
C LEU A 47 -1.25 -8.78 -11.29
N GLU A 48 -2.48 -9.16 -11.59
CA GLU A 48 -3.02 -10.53 -11.71
C GLU A 48 -2.94 -11.39 -10.45
N LYS A 49 -1.74 -11.63 -9.91
CA LYS A 49 -1.50 -12.55 -8.79
C LYS A 49 -0.33 -12.11 -7.91
N PRO A 50 -0.33 -12.51 -6.63
CA PRO A 50 0.75 -12.20 -5.71
C PRO A 50 2.12 -12.68 -6.23
N PRO A 51 3.14 -11.81 -6.28
CA PRO A 51 4.45 -12.19 -6.76
C PRO A 51 5.10 -13.22 -5.82
N LYS A 52 5.45 -14.39 -6.37
CA LYS A 52 5.97 -15.52 -5.58
C LYS A 52 7.29 -15.22 -4.85
N HIS A 53 8.08 -14.27 -5.34
CA HIS A 53 9.38 -13.96 -4.74
C HIS A 53 9.28 -13.41 -3.31
N TYR A 54 8.17 -12.77 -2.93
CA TYR A 54 7.95 -12.37 -1.53
C TYR A 54 7.91 -13.55 -0.55
N ASN A 55 7.61 -14.78 -1.02
CA ASN A 55 7.65 -15.96 -0.15
C ASN A 55 9.05 -16.27 0.37
N ALA A 56 10.10 -15.84 -0.33
CA ALA A 56 11.49 -15.99 0.13
C ALA A 56 11.87 -14.95 1.21
N PHE A 57 11.05 -13.92 1.42
CA PHE A 57 11.33 -12.80 2.31
C PHE A 57 10.17 -12.58 3.31
N PRO A 58 9.93 -13.51 4.25
CA PRO A 58 8.77 -13.43 5.15
C PRO A 58 8.71 -12.16 6.01
N LEU A 59 9.86 -11.55 6.32
CA LEU A 59 9.93 -10.28 7.04
C LEU A 59 9.59 -9.06 6.17
N ALA A 60 9.63 -9.21 4.85
CA ALA A 60 9.35 -8.18 3.85
C ALA A 60 8.13 -8.51 2.98
N LYS A 61 7.42 -9.59 3.31
CA LYS A 61 6.21 -10.02 2.60
C LYS A 61 5.04 -9.18 3.10
N PRO A 62 4.25 -8.54 2.21
CA PRO A 62 3.02 -7.87 2.60
C PRO A 62 2.07 -8.77 3.39
N ASP A 63 1.32 -8.18 4.31
CA ASP A 63 0.23 -8.87 5.02
C ASP A 63 -0.89 -9.24 4.06
N GLU A 64 -1.22 -8.33 3.14
CA GLU A 64 -2.27 -8.49 2.13
C GLU A 64 -1.75 -8.15 0.74
N PHE A 65 -2.39 -8.72 -0.29
CA PHE A 65 -2.13 -8.38 -1.69
C PHE A 65 -3.41 -7.85 -2.35
N LEU A 66 -3.31 -6.67 -2.94
CA LEU A 66 -4.30 -6.13 -3.87
C LEU A 66 -3.82 -6.44 -5.30
N CYS A 67 -4.50 -7.39 -5.96
CA CYS A 67 -4.19 -7.77 -7.33
C CYS A 67 -5.16 -7.05 -8.29
N LEU A 68 -4.61 -6.35 -9.28
CA LEU A 68 -5.34 -5.58 -10.28
C LEU A 68 -5.15 -6.18 -11.67
N ASP A 69 -6.04 -5.87 -12.61
CA ASP A 69 -5.84 -6.21 -14.02
C ASP A 69 -4.92 -5.18 -14.69
N SER A 70 -5.03 -3.91 -14.27
CA SER A 70 -4.19 -2.79 -14.69
C SER A 70 -3.87 -1.86 -13.52
N TYR A 71 -2.72 -1.19 -13.55
CA TYR A 71 -2.42 -0.16 -12.55
C TYR A 71 -3.35 1.06 -12.66
N LEU A 72 -4.00 1.26 -13.81
CA LEU A 72 -5.00 2.33 -13.95
C LEU A 72 -6.22 2.09 -13.07
N ASP A 73 -6.54 0.82 -12.80
CA ASP A 73 -7.68 0.43 -11.95
C ASP A 73 -7.50 0.93 -10.51
N LEU A 74 -6.26 1.22 -10.09
CA LEU A 74 -5.96 1.81 -8.79
C LEU A 74 -6.64 3.18 -8.60
N LEU A 75 -6.90 3.92 -9.67
CA LEU A 75 -7.60 5.21 -9.62
C LEU A 75 -9.04 5.05 -9.14
N ASP A 76 -9.70 3.98 -9.56
CA ASP A 76 -11.09 3.66 -9.21
C ASP A 76 -11.20 3.10 -7.79
N MET A 77 -10.07 2.73 -7.16
CA MET A 77 -10.01 2.17 -5.82
C MET A 77 -9.74 3.20 -4.72
N SER A 78 -9.67 4.49 -5.07
CA SER A 78 -9.30 5.55 -4.12
C SER A 78 -10.17 5.56 -2.86
N ASP A 79 -11.51 5.51 -3.00
CA ASP A 79 -12.44 5.49 -1.88
C ASP A 79 -12.29 4.23 -1.00
N ASP A 80 -12.08 3.07 -1.63
CA ASP A 80 -11.85 1.81 -0.92
C ASP A 80 -10.56 1.86 -0.09
N LEU A 81 -9.48 2.40 -0.66
CA LEU A 81 -8.19 2.56 0.03
C LEU A 81 -8.30 3.56 1.18
N ILE A 82 -9.03 4.66 0.99
CA ILE A 82 -9.33 5.65 2.04
C ILE A 82 -10.08 4.99 3.19
N SER A 83 -11.13 4.21 2.90
CA SER A 83 -11.93 3.51 3.91
C SER A 83 -11.13 2.49 4.75
N LYS A 84 -9.99 2.02 4.22
CA LYS A 84 -9.07 1.08 4.85
C LYS A 84 -7.87 1.76 5.52
N ASN A 85 -7.89 3.09 5.66
CA ASN A 85 -6.81 3.90 6.22
C ASN A 85 -5.46 3.63 5.52
N VAL A 86 -5.48 3.43 4.20
CA VAL A 86 -4.27 3.11 3.43
C VAL A 86 -3.50 4.39 3.12
N ALA A 87 -2.19 4.38 3.40
CA ALA A 87 -1.24 5.36 2.91
C ALA A 87 -0.33 4.70 1.87
N VAL A 88 -0.38 5.19 0.63
CA VAL A 88 0.46 4.68 -0.46
C VAL A 88 1.85 5.32 -0.37
N ILE A 89 2.88 4.48 -0.34
CA ILE A 89 4.29 4.88 -0.41
C ILE A 89 4.71 4.82 -1.87
N PRO A 90 4.80 5.95 -2.59
CA PRO A 90 5.23 5.94 -3.98
C PRO A 90 6.72 5.61 -4.08
N HIS A 91 7.10 4.89 -5.12
CA HIS A 91 8.49 4.73 -5.55
C HIS A 91 8.56 4.70 -7.08
N GLY A 92 9.79 4.82 -7.60
CA GLY A 92 10.09 4.68 -9.02
C GLY A 92 9.91 3.28 -9.54
#